data_AF-A0A2V8IMP9-F1
#
_entry.id   AF-A0A2V8IMP9-F1
#
_cell.length_a   1.000
_cell.length_b   1.000
_cell.length_c   1.000
_cell.angle_alpha   90.00
_cell.angle_beta   90.00
_cell.angle_gamma   90.00
#
_symmetry.space_group_name_H-M   'P 1'
#
loop_
_entity.id
_entity.type
_entity.pdbx_description
1 polymer ?
#
loop_
_entity_poly.entity_id
_entity_poly.type
_entity_poly.pdbx_seq_one_letter_code
_entity_poly.pdbx_strand_id
1 'polypeptide(L)'
;VPADPDMYRENLQAIKARLMKEHRFQLTPADQESIDFIYRIFFDTGSVFGYSASFFGGYGATYADLMTATDQQGQARSYLATEENFQTVRDLERKNLIIPVVGDFAGSKALRNVARYLKDHGAIVTAFYTSNVEQYLFQQGDDWRHFLTSVSAFPMDPLSTFIRSSHFAFGDALPPRQFNRGRFIQLLSPMAEVVKAFNSGQLTSYEDLIRLSK
;
A
#
# COMPACT_ATOMS: atom_id res chain seq x y z
N VAL A 1 1.72 8.14 27.29
CA VAL A 1 2.24 9.52 27.41
C VAL A 1 1.04 10.45 27.26
N PRO A 2 0.80 11.39 28.18
CA PRO A 2 -0.30 12.36 28.04
C PRO A 2 -0.07 13.27 26.83
N ALA A 3 -1.15 13.76 26.22
CA ALA A 3 -1.06 14.70 25.11
C ALA A 3 -0.44 16.03 25.57
N ASP A 4 0.50 16.57 24.80
CA ASP A 4 1.19 17.83 25.06
C ASP A 4 0.80 18.87 23.99
N PRO A 5 -0.05 19.86 24.33
CA PRO A 5 -0.51 20.88 23.39
C PRO A 5 0.60 21.80 22.86
N ASP A 6 1.66 22.03 23.64
CA ASP A 6 2.79 22.86 23.23
C ASP A 6 3.62 22.12 22.18
N MET A 7 3.96 20.85 22.46
CA MET A 7 4.67 19.99 21.51
C MET A 7 3.88 19.77 20.22
N TYR A 8 2.54 19.66 20.30
CA TYR A 8 1.67 19.62 19.12
C TYR A 8 1.84 20.86 18.24
N ARG A 9 1.76 22.06 18.81
CA ARG A 9 1.88 23.32 18.06
C ARG A 9 3.26 23.44 17.42
N GLU A 10 4.30 23.12 18.17
CA GLU A 10 5.69 23.16 17.70
C GLU A 10 5.90 22.22 16.50
N ASN A 11 5.48 20.96 16.64
CA ASN A 11 5.62 19.96 15.59
C ASN A 11 4.81 20.31 14.33
N LEU A 12 3.58 20.81 14.48
CA LEU A 12 2.76 21.20 13.34
C LEU A 12 3.42 22.33 12.53
N GLN A 13 4.00 23.31 13.23
CA GLN A 13 4.77 24.37 12.58
C GLN A 13 6.04 23.84 11.92
N ALA A 14 6.75 22.92 12.56
CA ALA A 14 7.94 22.30 11.99
C ALA A 14 7.62 21.49 10.73
N ILE A 15 6.52 20.74 10.71
CA ILE A 15 6.03 20.00 9.53
C ILE A 15 5.77 20.98 8.37
N LYS A 16 4.98 22.03 8.61
CA LYS A 16 4.68 23.03 7.56
C LYS A 16 5.93 23.74 7.07
N ALA A 17 6.84 24.12 7.98
CA ALA A 17 8.09 24.77 7.63
C ALA A 17 8.95 23.85 6.74
N ARG A 18 9.08 22.57 7.08
CA ARG A 18 9.82 21.60 6.28
C ARG A 18 9.20 21.41 4.89
N LEU A 19 7.89 21.24 4.80
CA LEU A 19 7.21 21.03 3.52
C LEU A 19 7.28 22.28 2.61
N MET A 20 7.05 23.47 3.17
CA MET A 20 6.90 24.69 2.38
C MET A 20 8.21 25.48 2.21
N LYS A 21 9.12 25.48 3.19
CA LYS A 21 10.37 26.25 3.13
C LYS A 21 11.54 25.42 2.62
N GLU A 22 11.71 24.21 3.14
CA GLU A 22 12.83 23.33 2.77
C GLU A 22 12.54 22.59 1.46
N HIS A 23 11.41 21.88 1.38
CA HIS A 23 11.01 21.13 0.19
C HIS A 23 10.31 21.99 -0.88
N ARG A 24 9.90 23.23 -0.52
CA ARG A 24 9.29 24.21 -1.43
C ARG A 24 8.05 23.68 -2.15
N PHE A 25 7.28 22.81 -1.49
CA PHE A 25 5.98 22.38 -2.01
C PHE A 25 5.01 23.57 -2.02
N GLN A 26 4.32 23.74 -3.14
CA GLN A 26 3.32 24.78 -3.35
C GLN A 26 1.98 24.36 -2.72
N LEU A 27 1.98 24.22 -1.39
CA LEU A 27 0.78 23.82 -0.65
C LEU A 27 -0.25 24.95 -0.66
N THR A 28 -1.43 24.65 -1.19
CA THR A 28 -2.58 25.55 -1.15
C THR A 28 -3.08 25.71 0.29
N PRO A 29 -3.93 26.71 0.58
CA PRO A 29 -4.58 26.80 1.89
C PRO A 29 -5.33 25.52 2.29
N ALA A 30 -6.02 24.89 1.33
CA ALA A 30 -6.73 23.63 1.55
C ALA A 30 -5.80 22.46 1.91
N ASP A 31 -4.60 22.40 1.32
CA ASP A 31 -3.59 21.39 1.68
C ASP A 31 -3.11 21.60 3.12
N GLN A 32 -2.89 22.85 3.53
CA GLN A 32 -2.46 23.18 4.89
C GLN A 32 -3.54 22.88 5.92
N GLU A 33 -4.81 23.19 5.62
CA GLU A 33 -5.95 22.81 6.46
C GLU A 33 -6.08 21.28 6.58
N SER A 34 -5.83 20.56 5.49
CA SER A 34 -5.82 19.09 5.51
C SER A 34 -4.70 18.53 6.39
N ILE A 35 -3.51 19.13 6.34
CA ILE A 35 -2.39 18.78 7.25
C ILE A 35 -2.78 19.03 8.71
N ASP A 36 -3.40 20.19 9.01
CA ASP A 36 -3.84 20.53 10.37
C ASP A 36 -4.86 19.52 10.88
N PHE A 37 -5.86 19.21 10.04
CA PHE A 37 -6.89 18.24 10.35
C PHE A 37 -6.31 16.84 10.63
N ILE A 38 -5.43 16.34 9.75
CA ILE A 38 -4.83 15.01 9.91
C ILE A 38 -3.94 14.97 11.15
N TYR A 39 -3.08 15.98 11.35
CA TYR A 39 -2.18 16.01 12.50
C TYR A 39 -2.95 16.12 13.82
N ARG A 40 -4.09 16.84 13.81
CA ARG A 40 -4.99 16.91 14.95
C ARG A 40 -5.58 15.55 15.35
N ILE A 41 -5.93 14.70 14.38
CA ILE A 41 -6.40 13.33 14.66
C ILE A 41 -5.33 12.56 15.44
N PHE A 42 -4.05 12.64 15.04
CA PHE A 42 -2.96 11.97 15.77
C PHE A 42 -2.81 12.50 17.19
N PHE A 43 -2.98 13.82 17.39
CA PHE A 43 -2.92 14.43 18.72
C PHE A 43 -4.07 13.96 19.62
N ASP A 44 -5.31 13.95 19.10
CA ASP A 44 -6.50 13.61 19.88
C ASP A 44 -6.59 12.10 20.18
N THR A 45 -6.11 11.24 19.26
CA THR A 45 -6.23 9.77 19.39
C THR A 45 -4.98 9.08 19.94
N GLY A 46 -3.80 9.70 19.81
CA GLY A 46 -2.54 9.14 20.28
C GLY A 46 -2.26 7.73 19.75
N SER A 47 -1.79 6.84 20.63
CA SER A 47 -1.51 5.43 20.30
C SER A 47 -2.74 4.55 20.21
N VAL A 48 -3.92 5.07 20.57
CA VAL A 48 -5.21 4.37 20.48
C VAL A 48 -5.85 4.61 19.11
N PHE A 49 -5.07 5.07 18.12
CA PHE A 49 -5.51 5.18 16.74
C PHE A 49 -6.08 3.83 16.27
N GLY A 50 -7.39 3.72 16.29
CA GLY A 50 -8.13 2.54 15.89
C GLY A 50 -8.38 2.58 14.39
N TYR A 51 -8.11 1.48 13.71
CA TYR A 51 -8.53 1.27 12.31
C TYR A 51 -10.04 0.99 12.20
N SER A 52 -10.82 1.34 13.22
CA SER A 52 -12.27 1.20 13.26
C SER A 52 -12.92 2.28 12.38
N ALA A 53 -12.93 2.07 11.07
CA ALA A 53 -13.95 2.68 10.24
C ALA A 53 -15.21 1.82 10.38
N SER A 54 -16.20 2.29 11.15
CA SER A 54 -17.49 1.63 11.38
C SER A 54 -18.27 1.27 10.10
N PHE A 55 -17.78 1.65 8.91
CA PHE A 55 -18.38 1.37 7.61
C PHE A 55 -17.74 0.22 6.82
N PHE A 56 -16.54 -0.24 7.18
CA PHE A 56 -15.80 -1.26 6.40
C PHE A 56 -15.60 -2.60 7.12
N GLY A 57 -16.32 -2.83 8.23
CA GLY A 57 -16.24 -4.09 8.96
C GLY A 57 -14.87 -4.38 9.56
N GLY A 58 -14.03 -3.36 9.74
CA GLY A 58 -12.75 -3.48 10.42
C GLY A 58 -12.98 -3.78 11.89
N TYR A 59 -12.42 -4.90 12.38
CA TYR A 59 -12.24 -5.10 13.81
C TYR A 59 -11.44 -3.91 14.36
N GLY A 60 -11.83 -3.40 15.53
CA GLY A 60 -11.24 -2.21 16.18
C GLY A 60 -9.80 -2.41 16.67
N ALA A 61 -8.92 -2.85 15.78
CA ALA A 61 -7.50 -2.98 16.00
C ALA A 61 -6.86 -1.59 16.03
N THR A 62 -5.98 -1.40 16.99
CA THR A 62 -5.13 -0.22 17.10
C THR A 62 -3.86 -0.38 16.28
N TYR A 63 -3.11 0.70 16.11
CA TYR A 63 -1.74 0.62 15.60
C TYR A 63 -0.88 -0.36 16.43
N ALA A 64 -1.04 -0.36 17.76
CA ALA A 64 -0.31 -1.27 18.64
C ALA A 64 -0.67 -2.74 18.36
N ASP A 65 -1.95 -3.05 18.14
CA ASP A 65 -2.39 -4.41 17.78
C ASP A 65 -1.77 -4.85 16.45
N LEU A 66 -1.75 -3.97 15.45
CA LEU A 66 -1.12 -4.28 14.15
C LEU A 66 0.39 -4.51 14.28
N MET A 67 1.08 -3.66 15.04
CA MET A 67 2.54 -3.74 15.19
C MET A 67 2.99 -4.95 16.04
N THR A 68 2.12 -5.47 16.90
CA THR A 68 2.39 -6.63 17.77
C THR A 68 1.80 -7.93 17.23
N ALA A 69 1.03 -7.88 16.13
CA ALA A 69 0.44 -9.04 15.51
C ALA A 69 1.49 -10.04 15.00
N THR A 70 1.14 -11.33 15.11
CA THR A 70 1.94 -12.44 14.60
C THR A 70 1.30 -13.06 13.37
N ASP A 71 2.12 -13.67 12.51
CA ASP A 71 1.63 -14.52 11.43
C ASP A 71 1.06 -15.86 11.93
N GLN A 72 0.66 -16.74 11.01
CA GLN A 72 0.10 -18.06 11.32
C GLN A 72 1.06 -19.00 12.06
N GLN A 73 2.36 -18.72 12.00
CA GLN A 73 3.40 -19.50 12.67
C GLN A 73 3.78 -18.87 14.03
N GLY A 74 3.08 -17.81 14.45
CA GLY A 74 3.37 -17.09 15.69
C GLY A 74 4.56 -16.12 15.55
N GLN A 75 5.05 -15.86 14.34
CA GLN A 75 6.18 -14.96 14.14
C GLN A 75 5.70 -13.52 14.00
N ALA A 76 6.27 -12.61 14.79
CA ALA A 76 6.08 -11.17 14.61
C ALA A 76 6.81 -10.70 13.35
N ARG A 77 6.07 -10.07 12.42
CA ARG A 77 6.57 -9.63 11.10
C ARG A 77 6.69 -8.11 10.96
N SER A 78 6.21 -7.35 11.94
CA SER A 78 6.26 -5.89 11.94
C SER A 78 7.71 -5.38 11.86
N TYR A 79 7.89 -4.20 11.26
CA TYR A 79 9.18 -3.51 11.30
C TYR A 79 9.58 -3.09 12.72
N LEU A 80 8.62 -2.99 13.65
CA LEU A 80 8.85 -2.72 15.07
C LEU A 80 9.05 -3.99 15.91
N ALA A 81 8.98 -5.19 15.30
CA ALA A 81 9.07 -6.45 16.04
C ALA A 81 10.47 -6.71 16.61
N THR A 82 11.51 -6.23 15.92
CA THR A 82 12.92 -6.39 16.31
C THR A 82 13.71 -5.14 15.99
N GLU A 83 14.82 -4.93 16.70
CA GLU A 83 15.75 -3.82 16.41
C GLU A 83 16.31 -3.91 14.99
N GLU A 84 16.61 -5.12 14.52
CA GLU A 84 17.11 -5.35 13.16
C GLU A 84 16.12 -4.89 12.09
N ASN A 85 14.83 -5.25 12.23
CA ASN A 85 13.81 -4.82 11.29
C ASN A 85 13.65 -3.29 11.30
N PHE A 86 13.68 -2.69 12.50
CA PHE A 86 13.54 -1.24 12.65
C PHE A 86 14.72 -0.51 11.99
N GLN A 87 15.94 -0.94 12.25
CA GLN A 87 17.14 -0.35 11.66
C GLN A 87 17.16 -0.51 10.14
N THR A 88 16.68 -1.64 9.62
CA THR A 88 16.54 -1.85 8.17
C THR A 88 15.67 -0.76 7.53
N VAL A 89 14.46 -0.54 8.05
CA VAL A 89 13.54 0.50 7.52
C VAL A 89 14.13 1.90 7.74
N ARG A 90 14.69 2.16 8.92
CA ARG A 90 15.30 3.45 9.27
C ARG A 90 16.46 3.81 8.34
N ASP A 91 17.27 2.82 7.95
CA ASP A 91 18.39 3.02 7.03
C ASP A 91 17.91 3.32 5.61
N LEU A 92 16.85 2.66 5.14
CA LEU A 92 16.22 2.99 3.86
C LEU A 92 15.70 4.44 3.85
N GLU A 93 15.00 4.85 4.90
CA GLU A 93 14.53 6.24 5.07
C GLU A 93 15.69 7.25 5.03
N ARG A 94 16.75 7.02 5.84
CA ARG A 94 17.91 7.92 5.92
C ARG A 94 18.71 8.03 4.63
N LYS A 95 18.70 6.97 3.83
CA LYS A 95 19.35 6.93 2.51
C LYS A 95 18.43 7.48 1.40
N ASN A 96 17.24 7.96 1.72
CA ASN A 96 16.22 8.41 0.78
C ASN A 96 15.84 7.32 -0.24
N LEU A 97 15.69 6.07 0.22
CA LEU A 97 15.29 4.92 -0.61
C LEU A 97 13.79 4.60 -0.53
N ILE A 98 13.05 5.31 0.33
CA ILE A 98 11.58 5.27 0.39
C ILE A 98 11.06 6.58 -0.18
N ILE A 99 10.48 6.50 -1.38
CA ILE A 99 10.05 7.69 -2.15
C ILE A 99 8.53 7.66 -2.29
N PRO A 100 7.78 8.58 -1.64
CA PRO A 100 6.35 8.69 -1.85
C PRO A 100 6.07 9.29 -3.24
N VAL A 101 5.18 8.64 -3.99
CA VAL A 101 4.73 9.10 -5.32
C VAL A 101 3.21 9.21 -5.32
N VAL A 102 2.70 10.39 -5.69
CA VAL A 102 1.27 10.58 -5.93
C VAL A 102 0.92 10.01 -7.30
N GLY A 103 0.02 9.04 -7.34
CA GLY A 103 -0.33 8.35 -8.57
C GLY A 103 -1.66 7.62 -8.52
N ASP A 104 -2.38 7.70 -9.62
CA ASP A 104 -3.53 6.86 -9.92
C ASP A 104 -3.06 5.56 -10.60
N PHE A 105 -3.58 4.42 -10.17
CA PHE A 105 -3.28 3.10 -10.71
C PHE A 105 -3.78 2.92 -12.15
N ALA A 106 -4.91 3.52 -12.51
CA ALA A 106 -5.43 3.56 -13.88
C ALA A 106 -4.81 4.72 -14.69
N GLY A 107 -4.18 5.67 -14.00
CA GLY A 107 -3.62 6.88 -14.60
C GLY A 107 -2.44 6.60 -15.56
N SER A 108 -2.31 7.46 -16.58
CA SER A 108 -1.31 7.31 -17.63
C SER A 108 0.11 7.80 -17.27
N LYS A 109 0.35 8.22 -16.02
CA LYS A 109 1.61 8.89 -15.62
C LYS A 109 2.43 8.11 -14.60
N ALA A 110 1.95 7.99 -13.37
CA ALA A 110 2.77 7.59 -12.23
C ALA A 110 3.42 6.22 -12.42
N LEU A 111 2.64 5.16 -12.60
CA LEU A 111 3.16 3.81 -12.78
C LEU A 111 4.07 3.67 -14.01
N ARG A 112 3.73 4.33 -15.12
CA ARG A 112 4.55 4.30 -16.35
C ARG A 112 5.91 4.99 -16.15
N ASN A 113 5.93 6.10 -15.43
CA ASN A 113 7.17 6.82 -15.10
C ASN A 113 8.04 6.03 -14.13
N VAL A 114 7.44 5.36 -13.14
CA VAL A 114 8.17 4.45 -12.24
C VAL A 114 8.76 3.28 -13.04
N ALA A 115 7.97 2.64 -13.91
CA ALA A 115 8.44 1.56 -14.76
C ALA A 115 9.63 1.97 -15.64
N ARG A 116 9.55 3.16 -16.26
CA ARG A 116 10.66 3.74 -17.04
C ARG A 116 11.89 4.01 -16.16
N TYR A 117 11.70 4.64 -15.01
CA TYR A 117 12.80 4.91 -14.07
C TYR A 117 13.55 3.62 -13.69
N LEU A 118 12.81 2.56 -13.35
CA LEU A 118 13.43 1.27 -13.02
C LEU A 118 14.23 0.69 -14.19
N LYS A 119 13.69 0.75 -15.41
CA LYS A 119 14.40 0.31 -16.63
C LYS A 119 15.68 1.10 -16.87
N ASP A 120 15.61 2.42 -16.77
CA ASP A 120 16.76 3.31 -16.99
C ASP A 120 17.88 3.06 -15.97
N HIS A 121 17.55 2.49 -14.80
CA HIS A 121 18.49 2.16 -13.73
C HIS A 121 18.82 0.66 -13.64
N GLY A 122 18.37 -0.17 -14.60
CA GLY A 122 18.63 -1.61 -14.59
C GLY A 122 18.05 -2.34 -13.37
N ALA A 123 17.01 -1.78 -12.75
CA ALA A 123 16.35 -2.35 -11.58
C ALA A 123 15.16 -3.23 -11.98
N ILE A 124 14.78 -4.15 -11.09
CA ILE A 124 13.63 -5.04 -11.25
C ILE A 124 12.65 -4.86 -10.09
N VAL A 125 11.36 -5.07 -10.36
CA VAL A 125 10.34 -5.11 -9.31
C VAL A 125 10.41 -6.46 -8.61
N THR A 126 10.64 -6.49 -7.30
CA THR A 126 10.57 -7.73 -6.52
C THR A 126 9.16 -7.98 -5.96
N ALA A 127 8.50 -6.92 -5.49
CA ALA A 127 7.15 -6.97 -4.96
C ALA A 127 6.33 -5.76 -5.41
N PHE A 128 5.06 -6.00 -5.72
CA PHE A 128 4.08 -4.96 -6.04
C PHE A 128 2.84 -5.15 -5.15
N TYR A 129 2.65 -4.26 -4.17
CA TYR A 129 1.52 -4.32 -3.25
C TYR A 129 0.34 -3.51 -3.78
N THR A 130 -0.84 -4.13 -3.86
CA THR A 130 -2.06 -3.51 -4.42
C THR A 130 -3.17 -3.32 -3.39
N SER A 131 -3.03 -3.88 -2.17
CA SER A 131 -4.16 -3.98 -1.23
C SER A 131 -5.39 -4.56 -1.96
N ASN A 132 -6.58 -3.95 -1.81
CA ASN A 132 -7.79 -4.30 -2.55
C ASN A 132 -8.11 -3.37 -3.73
N VAL A 133 -7.16 -2.54 -4.19
CA VAL A 133 -7.42 -1.54 -5.25
C VAL A 133 -7.91 -2.19 -6.54
N GLU A 134 -7.39 -3.38 -6.87
CA GLU A 134 -7.74 -4.11 -8.08
C GLU A 134 -9.25 -4.36 -8.15
N GLN A 135 -9.92 -4.65 -7.03
CA GLN A 135 -11.36 -4.86 -7.01
C GLN A 135 -12.14 -3.64 -7.53
N TYR A 136 -11.72 -2.43 -7.15
CA TYR A 136 -12.37 -1.20 -7.63
C TYR A 136 -12.09 -0.97 -9.11
N LEU A 137 -10.86 -1.24 -9.57
CA LEU A 137 -10.49 -1.09 -10.98
C LEU A 137 -11.30 -2.03 -11.89
N PHE A 138 -11.63 -3.24 -11.43
CA PHE A 138 -12.49 -4.17 -12.17
C PHE A 138 -13.98 -3.81 -12.08
N GLN A 139 -14.40 -3.05 -11.07
CA GLN A 139 -15.77 -2.55 -10.93
C GLN A 139 -16.01 -1.25 -11.71
N GLN A 140 -14.96 -0.51 -12.04
CA GLN A 140 -15.00 0.79 -12.69
C GLN A 140 -14.61 0.69 -14.18
N GLY A 141 -15.47 0.04 -14.97
CA GLY A 141 -15.30 0.00 -16.43
C GLY A 141 -14.02 -0.70 -16.88
N ASP A 142 -13.16 0.02 -17.62
CA ASP A 142 -11.92 -0.50 -18.23
C ASP A 142 -10.64 -0.08 -17.51
N ASP A 143 -10.72 0.53 -16.33
CA ASP A 143 -9.57 1.00 -15.55
C ASP A 143 -8.56 -0.11 -15.22
N TRP A 144 -9.04 -1.33 -14.97
CA TRP A 144 -8.17 -2.49 -14.78
C TRP A 144 -7.29 -2.79 -16.01
N ARG A 145 -7.76 -2.49 -17.23
CA ARG A 145 -6.97 -2.65 -18.46
C ARG A 145 -5.88 -1.59 -18.53
N HIS A 146 -6.18 -0.35 -18.14
CA HIS A 146 -5.20 0.73 -18.07
C HIS A 146 -4.10 0.43 -17.03
N PHE A 147 -4.50 -0.10 -15.88
CA PHE A 147 -3.59 -0.57 -14.84
C PHE A 147 -2.69 -1.70 -15.36
N LEU A 148 -3.25 -2.80 -15.89
CA LEU A 148 -2.45 -3.95 -16.36
C LEU A 148 -1.58 -3.60 -17.57
N THR A 149 -2.00 -2.66 -18.42
CA THR A 149 -1.16 -2.10 -19.48
C THR A 149 0.06 -1.39 -18.89
N SER A 150 -0.12 -0.60 -17.83
CA SER A 150 0.98 0.10 -17.17
C SER A 150 1.90 -0.87 -16.42
N VAL A 151 1.35 -1.89 -15.74
CA VAL A 151 2.10 -2.98 -15.11
C VAL A 151 2.96 -3.73 -16.12
N SER A 152 2.44 -4.00 -17.32
CA SER A 152 3.16 -4.71 -18.38
C SER A 152 4.44 -4.00 -18.82
N ALA A 153 4.60 -2.71 -18.50
CA ALA A 153 5.81 -1.95 -18.79
C ALA A 153 6.91 -2.09 -17.71
N PHE A 154 6.64 -2.68 -16.55
CA PHE A 154 7.64 -2.82 -15.48
C PHE A 154 8.70 -3.88 -15.81
N PRO A 155 9.98 -3.65 -15.45
CA PRO A 155 10.98 -4.70 -15.46
C PRO A 155 10.70 -5.69 -14.31
N MET A 156 10.58 -6.98 -14.64
CA MET A 156 10.24 -8.05 -13.71
C MET A 156 11.01 -9.33 -14.03
N ASP A 157 11.16 -10.19 -13.03
CA ASP A 157 11.76 -11.51 -13.12
C ASP A 157 10.75 -12.59 -12.68
N PRO A 158 11.12 -13.89 -12.70
CA PRO A 158 10.21 -14.96 -12.28
C PRO A 158 9.79 -14.92 -10.79
N LEU A 159 10.46 -14.14 -9.94
CA LEU A 159 10.17 -13.99 -8.51
C LEU A 159 9.33 -12.74 -8.21
N SER A 160 9.23 -11.80 -9.16
CA SER A 160 8.36 -10.62 -9.07
C SER A 160 6.93 -11.00 -8.71
N THR A 161 6.46 -10.51 -7.57
CA THR A 161 5.20 -10.98 -6.97
C THR A 161 4.24 -9.82 -6.69
N PHE A 162 2.98 -9.98 -7.10
CA PHE A 162 1.89 -9.18 -6.58
C PHE A 162 1.51 -9.64 -5.17
N ILE A 163 1.30 -8.68 -4.28
CA ILE A 163 0.75 -8.89 -2.95
C ILE A 163 -0.57 -8.14 -2.88
N ARG A 164 -1.68 -8.86 -2.70
CA ARG A 164 -3.03 -8.28 -2.76
C ARG A 164 -3.93 -8.78 -1.62
N SER A 165 -4.98 -8.02 -1.37
CA SER A 165 -6.05 -8.31 -0.42
C SER A 165 -7.38 -8.31 -1.16
N SER A 166 -8.20 -9.36 -1.03
CA SER A 166 -9.49 -9.48 -1.74
C SER A 166 -10.65 -9.69 -0.78
N HIS A 167 -11.74 -8.94 -0.97
CA HIS A 167 -12.97 -9.04 -0.17
C HIS A 167 -13.99 -10.06 -0.73
N PHE A 168 -13.79 -10.56 -1.97
CA PHE A 168 -14.83 -11.28 -2.73
C PHE A 168 -14.38 -12.61 -3.35
N ALA A 169 -13.26 -13.18 -2.94
CA ALA A 169 -13.04 -14.57 -3.32
C ALA A 169 -14.08 -15.42 -2.57
N PHE A 170 -15.14 -15.82 -3.28
CA PHE A 170 -16.16 -16.74 -2.80
C PHE A 170 -16.28 -17.86 -3.84
N GLY A 171 -16.48 -19.09 -3.38
CA GLY A 171 -16.65 -20.27 -4.26
C GLY A 171 -15.33 -20.88 -4.75
N ASP A 172 -15.38 -21.56 -5.89
CA ASP A 172 -14.29 -22.44 -6.40
C ASP A 172 -13.00 -21.70 -6.82
N ALA A 173 -12.99 -20.36 -6.79
CA ALA A 173 -11.81 -19.53 -7.07
C ALA A 173 -10.91 -19.30 -5.84
N LEU A 174 -11.27 -19.85 -4.68
CA LEU A 174 -10.51 -19.73 -3.44
C LEU A 174 -9.25 -20.63 -3.46
N PRO A 175 -8.02 -20.09 -3.35
CA PRO A 175 -6.85 -20.94 -3.18
C PRO A 175 -6.89 -21.71 -1.84
N PRO A 176 -6.34 -22.95 -1.80
CA PRO A 176 -6.56 -23.90 -0.69
C PRO A 176 -5.87 -23.56 0.64
N ARG A 177 -5.03 -22.53 0.72
CA ARG A 177 -4.31 -22.13 1.95
C ARG A 177 -4.52 -20.65 2.27
N GLN A 178 -5.61 -20.35 2.99
CA GLN A 178 -5.95 -18.97 3.31
C GLN A 178 -5.84 -18.65 4.80
N PHE A 179 -5.38 -17.43 5.09
CA PHE A 179 -5.58 -16.79 6.38
C PHE A 179 -6.95 -16.11 6.36
N ASN A 180 -7.95 -16.76 6.96
CA ASN A 180 -9.31 -16.24 7.04
C ASN A 180 -9.60 -15.73 8.47
N ARG A 181 -9.15 -14.51 8.78
CA ARG A 181 -9.60 -13.74 9.95
C ARG A 181 -10.19 -12.42 9.46
N GLY A 182 -11.45 -12.48 9.03
CA GLY A 182 -12.19 -11.33 8.50
C GLY A 182 -12.77 -11.60 7.12
N ARG A 183 -13.22 -10.54 6.44
CA ARG A 183 -13.79 -10.65 5.09
C ARG A 183 -12.74 -10.56 3.97
N PHE A 184 -11.47 -10.44 4.32
CA PHE A 184 -10.38 -10.26 3.39
C PHE A 184 -9.47 -11.49 3.37
N ILE A 185 -9.10 -11.92 2.16
CA ILE A 185 -8.07 -12.93 1.95
C ILE A 185 -6.80 -12.28 1.41
N GLN A 186 -5.64 -12.72 1.91
CA GLN A 186 -4.33 -12.27 1.43
C GLN A 186 -3.84 -13.24 0.36
N LEU A 187 -3.36 -12.70 -0.75
CA LEU A 187 -3.06 -13.47 -1.97
C LEU A 187 -1.73 -13.04 -2.57
N LEU A 188 -1.01 -14.01 -3.11
CA LEU A 188 0.20 -13.80 -3.90
C LEU A 188 -0.02 -14.27 -5.34
N SER A 189 0.45 -13.52 -6.33
CA SER A 189 0.48 -14.02 -7.72
C SER A 189 1.77 -13.61 -8.44
N PRO A 190 2.36 -14.46 -9.28
CA PRO A 190 3.49 -14.07 -10.10
C PRO A 190 3.10 -12.95 -11.07
N MET A 191 3.82 -11.83 -11.05
CA MET A 191 3.51 -10.68 -11.91
C MET A 191 3.56 -11.06 -13.39
N ALA A 192 4.58 -11.84 -13.78
CA ALA A 192 4.76 -12.29 -15.15
C ALA A 192 3.60 -13.15 -15.66
N GLU A 193 3.00 -13.99 -14.82
CA GLU A 193 1.85 -14.83 -15.20
C GLU A 193 0.58 -13.99 -15.39
N VAL A 194 0.34 -13.02 -14.51
CA VAL A 194 -0.77 -12.07 -14.64
C VAL A 194 -0.66 -11.25 -15.92
N VAL A 195 0.52 -10.69 -16.20
CA VAL A 195 0.77 -9.92 -17.42
C VAL A 195 0.64 -10.80 -18.67
N LYS A 196 1.13 -12.04 -18.63
CA LYS A 196 0.99 -12.99 -19.74
C LYS A 196 -0.49 -13.29 -20.01
N ALA A 197 -1.28 -13.59 -18.98
CA ALA A 197 -2.71 -13.87 -19.11
C ALA A 197 -3.50 -12.66 -19.63
N PHE A 198 -3.12 -11.45 -19.20
CA PHE A 198 -3.69 -10.20 -19.72
C PHE A 198 -3.39 -10.03 -21.22
N ASN A 199 -2.11 -10.13 -21.61
CA ASN A 199 -1.68 -9.93 -23.00
C ASN A 199 -2.20 -11.00 -23.96
N SER A 200 -2.48 -12.22 -23.47
CA SER A 200 -3.08 -13.29 -24.26
C SER A 200 -4.61 -13.24 -24.33
N GLY A 201 -5.24 -12.28 -23.64
CA GLY A 201 -6.70 -12.16 -23.56
C GLY A 201 -7.38 -13.21 -22.66
N GLN A 202 -6.61 -13.96 -21.87
CA GLN A 202 -7.11 -14.97 -20.93
C GLN A 202 -7.61 -14.36 -19.61
N LEU A 203 -7.14 -13.16 -19.27
CA LEU A 203 -7.62 -12.41 -18.11
C LEU A 203 -8.72 -11.44 -18.56
N THR A 204 -9.97 -11.75 -18.24
CA THR A 204 -11.14 -10.97 -18.67
C THR A 204 -11.99 -10.46 -17.51
N SER A 205 -11.79 -11.00 -16.32
CA SER A 205 -12.58 -10.74 -15.12
C SER A 205 -11.67 -10.67 -13.88
N TYR A 206 -12.23 -10.15 -12.77
CA TYR A 206 -11.53 -10.14 -11.50
C TYR A 206 -11.33 -11.58 -10.98
N GLU A 207 -12.28 -12.46 -11.24
CA GLU A 207 -12.21 -13.89 -10.89
C GLU A 207 -11.04 -14.59 -11.57
N ASP A 208 -10.76 -14.28 -12.84
CA ASP A 208 -9.59 -14.81 -13.56
C ASP A 208 -8.29 -14.38 -12.86
N LEU A 209 -8.20 -13.11 -12.43
CA LEU A 209 -7.04 -12.60 -11.70
C LEU A 209 -6.85 -13.32 -10.35
N ILE A 210 -7.95 -13.56 -9.63
CA ILE A 210 -7.91 -14.26 -8.34
C ILE A 210 -7.47 -15.72 -8.51
N ARG A 211 -7.91 -16.41 -9.58
CA ARG A 211 -7.48 -17.79 -9.91
C ARG A 211 -5.98 -17.93 -10.21
N LEU A 212 -5.32 -16.85 -10.64
CA LEU A 212 -3.86 -16.80 -10.82
C LEU A 212 -3.09 -16.59 -9.50
N SER A 213 -3.81 -16.50 -8.37
CA SER A 213 -3.23 -16.26 -7.06
C SER A 213 -3.19 -17.53 -6.21
N LYS A 214 -2.28 -17.55 -5.24
CA LYS A 214 -2.15 -18.58 -4.20
C LYS A 214 -2.34 -18.01 -2.81
#